data_AF-A0A7J5EGZ4-F1
#
_entry.id   AF-A0A7J5EGZ4-F1
#
_cell.length_a   1.000
_cell.length_b   1.000
_cell.length_c   1.000
_cell.angle_alpha   90.00
_cell.angle_beta   90.00
_cell.angle_gamma   90.00
#
_symmetry.space_group_name_H-M   'P 1'
#
loop_
_entity.id
_entity.type
_entity.pdbx_description
1 polymer ?
#
loop_
_entity_poly.entity_id
_entity_poly.type
_entity_poly.pdbx_seq_one_letter_code
_entity_poly.pdbx_strand_id
1 'polypeptide(L)'
;MVRAAVSELSRDLASLKIDREPKAGGRGRVPSWLIWVVLAGGVVALAWFVGYPKLQDAINVKSVETGTVAMVSPAQGQVQLTATGYVVAQIYAKVAAKVPGRIAEIMVEEGDVIAEGQPVARLEDIDQKSALQAARARTAWSALF
;
A
#
# COMPACT_ATOMS: atom_id res chain seq x y z
N MET A 1 -88.80 48.05 -53.10
CA MET A 1 -89.37 48.52 -51.81
C MET A 1 -89.90 47.38 -50.92
N VAL A 2 -89.58 46.09 -51.17
CA VAL A 2 -90.15 44.94 -50.40
C VAL A 2 -89.15 44.25 -49.45
N ARG A 3 -87.85 44.56 -49.55
CA ARG A 3 -86.80 43.95 -48.69
C ARG A 3 -86.90 44.31 -47.20
N ALA A 4 -87.66 45.32 -46.82
CA ALA A 4 -87.79 45.77 -45.43
C ALA A 4 -88.77 44.91 -44.60
N ALA A 5 -89.74 44.23 -45.22
CA ALA A 5 -90.77 43.47 -44.49
C ALA A 5 -90.26 42.10 -43.97
N VAL A 6 -89.28 41.48 -44.65
CA VAL A 6 -88.77 40.14 -44.30
C VAL A 6 -87.92 40.14 -43.01
N SER A 7 -87.26 41.27 -42.70
CA SER A 7 -86.46 41.40 -41.49
C SER A 7 -87.28 41.54 -40.20
N GLU A 8 -88.54 41.98 -40.31
CA GLU A 8 -89.43 42.16 -39.17
C GLU A 8 -89.97 40.80 -38.68
N LEU A 9 -90.39 39.94 -39.60
CA LEU A 9 -90.84 38.57 -39.28
C LEU A 9 -89.73 37.73 -38.63
N SER A 10 -88.47 37.91 -39.06
CA SER A 10 -87.34 37.13 -38.51
C SER A 10 -87.08 37.43 -37.02
N ARG A 11 -87.40 38.65 -36.54
CA ARG A 11 -87.28 39.00 -35.12
C ARG A 11 -88.43 38.45 -34.28
N ASP A 12 -89.63 38.39 -34.85
CA ASP A 12 -90.80 37.79 -34.19
C ASP A 12 -90.69 36.26 -34.09
N LEU A 13 -90.05 35.60 -35.06
CA LEU A 13 -89.73 34.17 -34.96
C LEU A 13 -88.61 33.87 -33.95
N ALA A 14 -87.70 34.82 -33.72
CA ALA A 14 -86.66 34.68 -32.70
C ALA A 14 -87.20 34.89 -31.28
N SER A 15 -88.29 35.66 -31.10
CA SER A 15 -88.92 35.90 -29.79
C SER A 15 -89.82 34.75 -29.34
N LEU A 16 -90.23 33.86 -30.24
CA LEU A 16 -91.00 32.65 -29.93
C LEU A 16 -90.13 31.39 -29.77
N LYS A 17 -88.83 31.55 -29.47
CA LYS A 17 -87.97 30.43 -29.08
C LYS A 17 -88.32 30.04 -27.63
N ILE A 18 -89.33 29.19 -27.51
CA ILE A 18 -89.73 28.55 -26.25
C ILE A 18 -88.53 27.83 -25.66
N ASP A 19 -88.11 28.27 -24.47
CA ASP A 19 -87.19 27.55 -23.60
C ASP A 19 -87.79 26.19 -23.27
N ARG A 20 -87.13 25.14 -23.76
CA ARG A 20 -87.54 23.77 -23.50
C ARG A 20 -86.64 23.20 -22.42
N GLU A 21 -87.00 23.47 -21.17
CA GLU A 21 -86.59 22.64 -20.04
C GLU A 21 -87.33 21.31 -20.10
N PRO A 22 -86.65 20.15 -20.16
CA PRO A 22 -87.29 18.89 -19.86
C PRO A 22 -87.38 18.70 -18.34
N LYS A 23 -88.62 18.81 -17.87
CA LYS A 23 -89.19 18.41 -16.58
C LYS A 23 -88.72 17.03 -16.09
N ALA A 24 -88.37 16.99 -14.81
CA ALA A 24 -88.42 15.90 -13.81
C ALA A 24 -88.83 14.47 -14.22
N GLY A 25 -88.03 13.48 -13.76
CA GLY A 25 -88.55 12.21 -13.21
C GLY A 25 -87.98 10.91 -13.80
N GLY A 26 -86.94 10.34 -13.18
CA GLY A 26 -86.50 8.96 -13.46
C GLY A 26 -85.26 8.54 -12.68
N ARG A 27 -85.45 7.68 -11.67
CA ARG A 27 -84.46 7.00 -10.81
C ARG A 27 -83.08 6.79 -11.47
N GLY A 28 -82.09 7.60 -11.10
CA GLY A 28 -80.78 7.69 -11.75
C GLY A 28 -79.92 6.43 -11.59
N ARG A 29 -79.88 5.59 -12.64
CA ARG A 29 -78.79 4.63 -12.85
C ARG A 29 -77.57 5.42 -13.32
N VAL A 30 -76.43 5.25 -12.65
CA VAL A 30 -75.15 5.77 -13.15
C VAL A 30 -74.91 5.24 -14.57
N PRO A 31 -74.58 6.11 -15.55
CA PRO A 31 -74.33 5.65 -16.92
C PRO A 31 -73.11 4.73 -16.91
N SER A 32 -73.23 3.54 -17.52
CA SER A 32 -72.21 2.48 -17.46
C SER A 32 -70.83 2.91 -17.96
N TRP A 33 -70.74 3.97 -18.76
CA TRP A 33 -69.47 4.56 -19.21
C TRP A 33 -68.60 5.08 -18.05
N LEU A 34 -69.20 5.56 -16.96
CA LEU A 34 -68.47 6.08 -15.79
C LEU A 34 -67.80 4.94 -15.05
N ILE A 35 -68.44 3.76 -15.01
CA ILE A 35 -67.86 2.57 -14.40
C ILE A 35 -66.61 2.15 -15.17
N TRP A 36 -66.67 2.12 -16.51
CA TRP A 36 -65.49 1.80 -17.35
C TRP A 36 -64.35 2.81 -17.21
N VAL A 37 -64.66 4.11 -17.10
CA VAL A 37 -63.64 5.15 -16.88
C VAL A 37 -62.96 4.98 -15.52
N VAL A 38 -63.73 4.70 -14.46
CA VAL A 38 -63.17 4.45 -13.13
C VAL A 38 -62.34 3.18 -13.11
N LEU A 39 -62.78 2.12 -13.78
CA LEU A 39 -62.07 0.85 -13.86
C LEU A 39 -60.75 1.00 -14.65
N ALA A 40 -60.79 1.67 -15.80
CA ALA A 40 -59.59 1.96 -16.59
C ALA A 40 -58.61 2.86 -15.83
N GLY A 41 -59.12 3.91 -15.16
CA GLY A 41 -58.30 4.78 -14.31
C GLY A 41 -57.65 4.03 -13.14
N GLY A 42 -58.38 3.10 -12.51
CA GLY A 42 -57.86 2.26 -11.44
C GLY A 42 -56.73 1.34 -11.89
N VAL A 43 -56.85 0.73 -13.08
CA VAL A 43 -55.81 -0.15 -13.64
C VAL A 43 -54.54 0.66 -13.96
N VAL A 44 -54.67 1.85 -14.54
CA VAL A 44 -53.52 2.72 -14.84
C VAL A 44 -52.83 3.18 -13.56
N ALA A 45 -53.59 3.60 -12.54
CA ALA A 45 -53.03 4.00 -11.25
C ALA A 45 -52.29 2.84 -10.56
N LEU A 46 -52.83 1.61 -10.63
CA LEU A 46 -52.20 0.43 -10.06
C LEU A 46 -50.91 0.05 -10.80
N ALA A 47 -50.93 0.11 -12.14
CA ALA A 47 -49.75 -0.13 -12.96
C ALA A 47 -48.64 0.90 -12.68
N TRP A 48 -49.02 2.17 -12.49
CA TRP A 48 -48.09 3.24 -12.13
C TRP A 48 -47.47 3.01 -10.76
N PHE A 49 -48.29 2.69 -9.76
CA PHE A 49 -47.84 2.49 -8.38
C PHE A 49 -46.91 1.28 -8.22
N VAL A 50 -47.15 0.20 -8.95
CA VAL A 50 -46.33 -1.02 -8.89
C VAL A 50 -45.11 -0.97 -9.82
N GLY A 51 -45.22 -0.29 -10.97
CA GLY A 51 -44.15 -0.19 -11.96
C GLY A 51 -43.05 0.82 -11.61
N TYR A 52 -43.41 1.96 -11.02
CA TYR A 52 -42.46 3.01 -10.64
C TYR A 52 -41.33 2.57 -9.69
N PRO A 53 -41.59 1.84 -8.58
CA PRO A 53 -40.53 1.50 -7.63
C PRO A 53 -39.49 0.55 -8.23
N LYS A 54 -39.91 -0.42 -9.06
CA LYS A 54 -39.00 -1.38 -9.70
C LYS A 54 -38.08 -0.74 -10.74
N LEU A 55 -38.55 0.32 -11.39
CA LEU A 55 -37.75 1.05 -12.38
C LEU A 55 -36.69 1.93 -11.70
N GLN A 56 -36.98 2.47 -10.50
CA GLN A 56 -36.02 3.27 -9.73
C GLN A 56 -34.87 2.43 -9.20
N ASP A 57 -35.15 1.21 -8.71
CA ASP A 57 -34.12 0.31 -8.17
C ASP A 57 -33.16 -0.20 -9.26
N ALA A 58 -33.65 -0.39 -10.49
CA ALA A 58 -32.83 -0.83 -11.61
C ALA A 58 -31.91 0.26 -12.18
N ILE A 59 -32.27 1.53 -12.01
CA ILE A 59 -31.51 2.67 -12.57
C ILE A 59 -30.49 3.20 -11.55
N ASN A 60 -30.74 3.02 -10.24
CA ASN A 60 -29.86 3.55 -9.19
C ASN A 60 -28.83 2.50 -8.70
N VAL A 61 -28.05 1.96 -9.63
CA VAL A 61 -26.90 1.10 -9.29
C VAL A 61 -25.83 1.98 -8.65
N LYS A 62 -25.66 1.85 -7.33
CA LYS A 62 -24.69 2.58 -6.53
C LYS A 62 -23.27 2.28 -7.01
N SER A 63 -22.76 3.13 -7.88
CA SER A 63 -21.39 3.09 -8.38
C SER A 63 -20.44 3.45 -7.25
N VAL A 64 -19.70 2.47 -6.74
CA VAL A 64 -18.67 2.67 -5.72
C VAL A 64 -17.35 2.98 -6.42
N GLU A 65 -16.80 4.15 -6.13
CA GLU A 65 -15.48 4.58 -6.58
C GLU A 65 -14.41 3.68 -5.95
N THR A 66 -13.82 2.81 -6.75
CA THR A 66 -12.67 1.99 -6.34
C THR A 66 -11.42 2.86 -6.35
N GLY A 67 -10.86 3.13 -5.16
CA GLY A 67 -9.59 3.84 -5.03
C GLY A 67 -8.45 3.10 -5.75
N THR A 68 -7.65 3.85 -6.51
CA THR A 68 -6.48 3.33 -7.22
C THR A 68 -5.37 2.97 -6.23
N VAL A 69 -4.96 1.70 -6.22
CA VAL A 69 -3.80 1.23 -5.45
C VAL A 69 -2.56 1.42 -6.30
N ALA A 70 -1.65 2.31 -5.90
CA ALA A 70 -0.36 2.48 -6.56
C ALA A 70 0.58 1.32 -6.16
N MET A 71 1.04 0.56 -7.16
CA MET A 71 2.06 -0.48 -6.97
C MET A 71 3.43 0.18 -6.80
N VAL A 72 3.91 0.29 -5.56
CA VAL A 72 5.30 0.70 -5.29
C VAL A 72 6.21 -0.52 -5.50
N SER A 73 7.16 -0.40 -6.44
CA SER A 73 8.11 -1.46 -6.75
C SER A 73 9.07 -1.69 -5.57
N PRO A 74 9.32 -2.94 -5.13
CA PRO A 74 10.26 -3.26 -4.04
C PRO A 74 11.68 -2.73 -4.26
N ALA A 75 12.07 -2.41 -5.50
CA ALA A 75 13.38 -1.89 -5.84
C ALA A 75 13.69 -0.52 -5.23
N GLN A 76 12.69 0.24 -4.78
CA GLN A 76 12.88 1.54 -4.14
C GLN A 76 13.30 1.44 -2.65
N GLY A 77 13.35 0.24 -2.08
CA GLY A 77 13.70 0.01 -0.67
C GLY A 77 15.13 -0.48 -0.42
N GLN A 78 15.94 -0.67 -1.46
CA GLN A 78 17.29 -1.21 -1.29
C GLN A 78 18.28 -0.09 -0.98
N VAL A 79 18.30 0.32 0.28
CA VAL A 79 19.32 1.24 0.81
C VAL A 79 20.66 0.52 0.76
N GLN A 80 21.47 0.85 -0.25
CA GLN A 80 22.84 0.34 -0.38
C GLN A 80 23.74 1.07 0.63
N LEU A 81 23.75 0.57 1.86
CA LEU A 81 24.59 1.12 2.93
C LEU A 81 26.06 0.79 2.62
N THR A 82 26.82 1.79 2.20
CA THR A 82 28.26 1.65 1.95
C THR A 82 29.00 2.05 3.22
N ALA A 83 29.54 1.08 3.94
CA ALA A 83 30.44 1.33 5.07
C ALA A 83 31.88 1.32 4.56
N THR A 84 32.60 2.41 4.76
CA THR A 84 34.04 2.48 4.51
C THR A 84 34.78 2.02 5.77
N GLY A 85 35.76 1.14 5.58
CA GLY A 85 36.58 0.60 6.67
C GLY A 85 37.90 0.10 6.12
N TYR A 86 38.88 -0.07 7.00
CA TYR A 86 40.19 -0.62 6.66
C TYR A 86 40.35 -1.97 7.37
N VAL A 87 41.08 -2.88 6.73
CA VAL A 87 41.35 -4.21 7.28
C VAL A 87 42.61 -4.12 8.13
N VAL A 88 42.54 -4.62 9.36
CA VAL A 88 43.69 -4.82 10.25
C VAL A 88 43.84 -6.30 10.57
N ALA A 89 45.06 -6.72 10.89
CA ALA A 89 45.30 -8.07 11.39
C ALA A 89 44.52 -8.27 12.70
N GLN A 90 43.78 -9.38 12.80
CA GLN A 90 43.05 -9.73 14.02
C GLN A 90 44.02 -10.02 15.18
N ILE A 91 45.17 -10.60 14.88
CA ILE A 91 46.23 -10.94 15.83
C ILE A 91 47.55 -10.42 15.25
N TYR A 92 48.28 -9.63 16.03
CA TYR A 92 49.62 -9.15 15.68
C TYR A 92 50.56 -9.39 16.86
N ALA A 93 51.81 -9.77 16.57
CA ALA A 93 52.84 -10.01 17.57
C ALA A 93 54.05 -9.12 17.27
N LYS A 94 54.51 -8.38 18.28
CA LYS A 94 55.80 -7.68 18.24
C LYS A 94 56.83 -8.55 18.94
N VAL A 95 57.81 -9.05 18.19
CA VAL A 95 58.86 -9.91 18.73
C VAL A 95 60.01 -9.05 19.26
N ALA A 96 60.41 -9.29 20.50
CA ALA A 96 61.56 -8.64 21.11
C ALA A 96 62.35 -9.64 21.96
N ALA A 97 63.66 -9.44 22.06
CA ALA A 97 64.51 -10.24 22.92
C ALA A 97 64.19 -9.96 24.41
N LYS A 98 64.11 -11.03 25.21
CA LYS A 98 63.91 -10.91 26.67
C LYS A 98 65.10 -10.25 27.37
N VAL A 99 66.30 -10.48 26.85
CA VAL A 99 67.57 -9.96 27.38
C VAL A 99 68.23 -9.15 26.27
N PRO A 100 68.76 -7.95 26.56
CA PRO A 100 69.52 -7.20 25.57
C PRO A 100 70.78 -7.99 25.16
N GLY A 101 71.10 -7.97 23.87
CA GLY A 101 72.24 -8.68 23.32
C GLY A 101 72.44 -8.37 21.83
N ARG A 102 73.54 -8.88 21.27
CA ARG A 102 73.83 -8.78 19.84
C ARG A 102 73.16 -9.94 19.10
N ILE A 103 72.77 -9.70 17.84
CA ILE A 103 72.23 -10.74 16.95
C ILE A 103 73.41 -11.50 16.36
N ALA A 104 73.43 -12.82 16.52
CA ALA A 104 74.41 -13.72 15.89
C ALA A 104 73.96 -14.15 14.49
N GLU A 105 72.66 -14.43 14.32
CA GLU A 105 72.10 -14.89 13.05
C GLU A 105 70.61 -14.52 12.96
N ILE A 106 70.13 -14.20 11.75
CA ILE A 106 68.71 -14.04 11.42
C ILE A 106 68.30 -15.23 10.55
N MET A 107 67.22 -15.91 10.91
CA MET A 107 66.81 -17.19 10.30
C MET A 107 65.56 -17.07 9.41
N VAL A 108 65.06 -15.84 9.21
CA VAL A 108 63.85 -15.57 8.40
C VAL A 108 64.03 -14.31 7.57
N GLU A 109 63.32 -14.23 6.46
CA GLU A 109 63.28 -13.05 5.59
C GLU A 109 61.92 -12.34 5.66
N GLU A 110 61.87 -11.11 5.15
CA GLU A 110 60.62 -10.34 5.09
C GLU A 110 59.62 -11.02 4.14
N GLY A 111 58.41 -11.27 4.62
CA GLY A 111 57.35 -11.95 3.86
C GLY A 111 57.23 -13.45 4.13
N ASP A 112 58.16 -14.03 4.90
CA ASP A 112 58.09 -15.44 5.28
C ASP A 112 56.89 -15.76 6.17
N VAL A 113 56.31 -16.94 5.94
CA VAL A 113 55.27 -17.52 6.79
C VAL A 113 55.93 -18.41 7.84
N ILE A 114 55.79 -18.05 9.11
CA ILE A 114 56.38 -18.77 10.24
C ILE A 114 55.33 -19.50 11.08
N ALA A 115 55.71 -20.65 11.63
CA ALA A 115 54.90 -21.38 12.60
C ALA A 115 55.18 -20.94 14.05
N GLU A 116 54.26 -21.25 14.96
CA GLU A 116 54.48 -21.02 16.39
C GLU A 116 55.71 -21.78 16.88
N GLY A 117 56.58 -21.10 17.62
CA GLY A 117 57.82 -21.68 18.15
C GLY A 117 58.99 -21.72 17.15
N GLN A 118 58.79 -21.32 15.90
CA GLN A 118 59.88 -21.23 14.93
C GLN A 118 60.88 -20.12 15.32
N PRO A 119 62.19 -20.43 15.41
CA PRO A 119 63.21 -19.43 15.72
C PRO A 119 63.34 -18.38 14.61
N VAL A 120 63.21 -17.11 14.97
CA VAL A 120 63.30 -15.96 14.04
C VAL A 120 64.74 -15.43 13.95
N ALA A 121 65.42 -15.33 15.08
CA ALA A 121 66.79 -14.87 15.18
C ALA A 121 67.49 -15.52 16.38
N ARG A 122 68.82 -15.63 16.32
CA ARG A 122 69.66 -16.13 17.41
C ARG A 122 70.51 -14.99 17.95
N LEU A 123 70.51 -14.82 19.27
CA LEU A 123 71.39 -13.88 19.97
C LEU A 123 72.75 -14.52 20.23
N GLU A 124 73.79 -13.70 20.30
CA GLU A 124 75.11 -14.12 20.73
C GLU A 124 75.08 -14.57 22.20
N ASP A 125 75.68 -15.73 22.49
CA ASP A 125 75.56 -16.41 23.78
C ASP A 125 76.91 -16.70 24.47
N ILE A 126 78.01 -16.09 23.99
CA ILE A 126 79.37 -16.39 24.46
C ILE A 126 79.56 -16.05 25.94
N ASP A 127 79.10 -14.87 26.36
CA ASP A 127 79.23 -14.39 27.74
C ASP A 127 78.33 -15.20 28.68
N GLN A 128 77.12 -15.52 28.23
CA GLN A 128 76.15 -16.31 28.98
C GLN A 128 76.63 -17.75 29.17
N LYS A 129 77.20 -18.36 28.13
CA LYS A 129 77.83 -19.68 28.21
C LYS A 129 79.00 -19.66 29.18
N SER A 130 79.87 -18.66 29.08
CA SER A 130 81.04 -18.52 29.95
C SER A 130 80.64 -18.37 31.43
N ALA A 131 79.64 -17.52 31.71
CA ALA A 131 79.08 -17.34 33.04
C ALA A 131 78.46 -18.62 33.60
N LEU A 132 77.72 -19.37 32.76
CA LEU A 132 77.12 -20.65 33.14
C LEU A 132 78.19 -21.69 33.50
N GLN A 133 79.28 -21.76 32.71
CA GLN A 133 80.39 -22.68 33.00
C GLN A 133 81.09 -22.32 34.30
N ALA A 134 81.34 -21.03 34.55
CA ALA A 134 81.94 -20.58 35.81
C ALA A 134 81.05 -20.92 37.04
N ALA A 135 79.73 -20.73 36.92
CA ALA A 135 78.77 -21.08 37.97
C ALA A 135 78.73 -22.60 38.25
N ARG A 136 78.77 -23.42 37.19
CA ARG A 136 78.84 -24.89 37.31
C ARG A 136 80.14 -25.34 37.97
N ALA A 137 81.28 -24.76 37.61
CA ALA A 137 82.55 -25.06 38.25
C ALA A 137 82.54 -24.71 39.75
N ARG A 138 81.95 -23.57 40.12
CA ARG A 138 81.83 -23.13 41.52
C ARG A 138 80.94 -24.06 42.35
N THR A 139 79.81 -24.52 41.79
CA THR A 139 78.93 -25.47 42.48
C THR A 139 79.54 -26.87 42.60
N ALA A 140 80.27 -27.33 41.58
CA ALA A 140 81.00 -28.60 41.64
C ALA A 140 82.12 -28.56 42.69
N TRP A 141 82.86 -27.44 42.78
CA TRP A 141 83.87 -27.24 43.81
C TRP A 141 83.26 -27.29 45.22
N SER A 142 82.14 -26.60 45.45
CA SER A 142 81.44 -26.61 46.75
C SER A 142 80.75 -27.92 47.09
N ALA A 143 80.59 -28.84 46.14
CA ALA A 143 80.03 -30.16 46.40
C ALA A 143 81.10 -31.19 46.81
N LEU A 144 82.37 -30.87 46.60
CA LEU A 144 83.51 -31.75 46.87
C LEU A 144 84.19 -31.48 48.22
N PHE A 145 83.84 -30.38 48.90
CA PHE A 145 84.33 -29.97 50.21
C PHE A 145 83.17 -29.45 51.06
#